data_AF-A0A9E3FAR7-F1
#
_entry.id   AF-A0A9E3FAR7-F1
#
_cell.length_a   1.000
_cell.length_b   1.000
_cell.length_c   1.000
_cell.angle_alpha   90.00
_cell.angle_beta   90.00
_cell.angle_gamma   90.00
#
_symmetry.space_group_name_H-M   'P 1'
#
loop_
_entity.id
_entity.type
_entity.pdbx_description
1 polymer ?
#
loop_
_entity_poly.entity_id
_entity_poly.type
_entity_poly.pdbx_seq_one_letter_code
_entity_poly.pdbx_strand_id
1 'polypeptide(L)' 'MTVVAAGVAGSMPAIATTATSAAPEASVALEEGSALEGPLIAQVTNLQQGAISLFSGEQEFQIFDRDLAAKLFNAIK' A
#
# COMPACT_ATOMS: atom_id res chain seq x y z
N MET A 1 9.73 16.46 -52.20
CA MET A 1 10.64 16.02 -51.13
C MET A 1 11.20 17.24 -50.42
N THR A 2 10.47 17.82 -49.47
CA THR A 2 11.02 18.66 -48.39
C THR A 2 9.93 18.80 -47.33
N VAL A 3 10.27 18.43 -46.10
CA VAL A 3 9.42 18.54 -44.91
C VAL A 3 9.66 19.91 -44.30
N VAL A 4 8.60 20.66 -44.03
CA VAL A 4 8.66 21.83 -43.14
C VAL A 4 7.79 21.53 -41.94
N ALA A 5 8.45 21.41 -40.79
CA ALA A 5 7.86 21.18 -39.50
C ALA A 5 6.91 22.33 -39.14
N ALA A 6 5.61 22.04 -39.11
CA ALA A 6 4.63 22.91 -38.47
C ALA A 6 4.73 22.68 -36.95
N GLY A 7 5.54 23.51 -36.31
CA GLY A 7 5.46 23.73 -34.87
C GLY A 7 4.09 24.30 -34.52
N VAL A 8 3.16 23.43 -34.16
CA VAL A 8 1.97 23.81 -33.41
C VAL A 8 2.24 23.46 -31.96
N ALA A 9 2.64 24.49 -31.20
CA ALA A 9 2.53 24.51 -29.75
C ALA A 9 1.03 24.44 -29.41
N GLY A 10 0.48 23.23 -29.48
CA GLY A 10 -0.85 22.91 -29.02
C GLY A 10 -0.80 22.86 -27.51
N SER A 11 -1.26 23.92 -26.87
CA SER A 11 -1.62 23.97 -25.46
C SER A 11 -2.48 22.75 -25.11
N MET A 12 -1.84 21.71 -24.54
CA MET A 12 -2.55 20.59 -23.97
C MET A 12 -3.36 21.11 -22.77
N PRO A 13 -4.66 20.81 -22.68
CA PRO A 13 -5.39 21.10 -21.46
C PRO A 13 -4.73 20.28 -20.35
N ALA A 14 -4.19 20.98 -19.36
CA ALA A 14 -3.76 20.35 -18.12
C ALA A 14 -4.99 19.70 -17.50
N ILE A 15 -5.10 18.38 -17.66
CA ILE A 15 -6.05 17.59 -16.90
C ILE A 15 -5.50 17.58 -15.46
N ALA A 16 -5.89 18.59 -14.69
CA ALA A 16 -5.75 18.60 -13.25
C ALA A 16 -6.74 17.56 -12.69
N THR A 17 -6.33 16.28 -12.73
CA THR A 17 -7.01 15.25 -11.96
C THR A 17 -6.72 15.53 -10.49
N THR A 18 -7.57 16.30 -9.84
CA THR A 18 -7.70 16.24 -8.39
C THR A 18 -8.24 14.86 -8.08
N ALA A 19 -7.35 13.90 -7.84
CA ALA A 19 -7.70 12.62 -7.28
C ALA A 19 -8.20 12.88 -5.86
N THR A 20 -9.48 13.23 -5.74
CA THR A 20 -10.20 13.14 -4.47
C THR A 20 -10.29 11.66 -4.16
N SER A 21 -9.30 11.19 -3.40
CA SER A 21 -9.35 9.85 -2.83
C SER A 21 -10.42 9.88 -1.75
N ALA A 22 -11.66 9.56 -2.14
CA ALA A 22 -12.67 9.10 -1.19
C ALA A 22 -12.25 7.68 -0.76
N ALA A 23 -11.20 7.62 0.07
CA ALA A 23 -10.95 6.43 0.85
C ALA A 23 -12.21 6.21 1.70
N PRO A 24 -12.79 5.00 1.72
CA PRO A 24 -13.85 4.72 2.67
C PRO A 24 -13.29 5.02 4.06
N GLU A 25 -13.94 5.92 4.80
CA GLU A 25 -13.73 6.07 6.23
C GLU A 25 -14.26 4.80 6.90
N ALA A 26 -13.50 3.71 6.77
CA ALA A 26 -13.56 2.62 7.70
C ALA A 26 -12.97 3.16 9.00
N SER A 27 -13.80 3.89 9.76
CA SER A 27 -13.59 4.13 11.19
C SER A 27 -13.68 2.78 11.89
N VAL A 28 -12.67 1.94 11.67
CA VAL A 28 -12.32 0.91 12.63
C VAL A 28 -11.82 1.74 13.80
N ALA A 29 -12.68 1.90 14.80
CA ALA A 29 -12.23 2.26 16.13
C ALA A 29 -11.23 1.16 16.54
N LEU A 30 -9.96 1.40 16.20
CA LEU A 30 -8.85 0.77 16.87
C LEU A 30 -9.00 1.30 18.28
N GLU A 31 -9.70 0.55 19.15
CA GLU A 31 -9.51 0.62 20.59
C GLU A 31 -8.02 0.87 20.78
N GLU A 32 -7.65 1.98 21.43
CA GLU A 32 -6.27 2.38 21.68
C GLU A 32 -5.56 1.18 22.31
N GLY A 33 -4.97 0.36 21.43
CA GLY A 33 -4.40 -0.91 21.81
C GLY A 33 -3.25 -0.57 22.71
N SER A 34 -3.26 -1.17 23.90
CA SER A 34 -2.15 -1.14 24.85
C SER A 34 -0.83 -1.04 24.08
N ALA A 35 -0.05 -0.02 24.40
CA ALA A 35 1.25 0.21 23.77
C ALA A 35 1.97 -1.14 23.61
N LEU A 36 2.35 -1.50 22.39
CA LEU A 36 3.01 -2.78 22.14
C LEU A 36 4.27 -2.86 23.01
N GLU A 37 4.24 -3.69 24.06
CA GLU A 37 5.32 -3.78 25.05
C GLU A 37 6.48 -4.66 24.55
N GLY A 38 6.78 -4.63 23.24
CA GLY A 38 7.82 -5.46 22.66
C GLY A 38 8.01 -5.29 21.15
N PRO A 39 9.04 -5.94 20.59
CA PRO A 39 9.28 -5.92 19.16
C PRO A 39 8.14 -6.62 18.42
N LEU A 40 7.62 -5.96 17.40
CA LEU A 40 6.64 -6.52 16.48
C LEU A 40 7.36 -7.24 15.34
N ILE A 41 7.13 -8.53 15.19
CA ILE A 41 7.75 -9.34 14.13
C ILE A 41 6.68 -9.75 13.14
N ALA A 42 6.82 -9.32 11.89
CA ALA A 42 5.96 -9.76 10.80
C ALA A 42 6.70 -10.81 9.96
N GLN A 43 6.09 -11.99 9.83
CA GLN A 43 6.57 -13.08 8.98
C GLN A 43 5.59 -13.30 7.84
N VAL A 44 6.07 -13.19 6.60
CA VAL A 44 5.27 -13.54 5.42
C VAL A 44 5.41 -15.04 5.16
N THR A 45 4.36 -15.80 5.43
CA THR A 45 4.36 -17.27 5.33
C THR A 45 4.00 -17.74 3.92
N ASN A 46 3.07 -17.04 3.24
CA ASN A 46 2.69 -17.37 1.86
C ASN A 46 2.25 -16.13 1.07
N LEU A 47 3.01 -15.76 0.05
CA LEU A 47 2.71 -14.62 -0.83
C LEU A 47 1.50 -14.83 -1.75
N GLN A 48 1.22 -16.07 -2.16
CA GLN A 48 0.10 -16.34 -3.08
C GLN A 48 -1.25 -16.20 -2.36
N GLN A 49 -1.29 -16.67 -1.12
CA GLN A 49 -2.49 -16.62 -0.27
C GLN A 49 -2.57 -15.33 0.56
N GLY A 50 -1.46 -14.59 0.68
CA GLY A 50 -1.38 -13.41 1.54
C GLY A 50 -1.27 -13.74 3.03
N ALA A 51 -0.79 -14.93 3.38
CA ALA A 51 -0.69 -15.35 4.78
C ALA A 51 0.51 -14.68 5.47
N ILE A 52 0.23 -13.97 6.55
CA ILE A 52 1.20 -13.23 7.38
C ILE A 52 0.97 -13.63 8.83
N SER A 53 2.02 -14.06 9.52
CA SER A 53 2.03 -14.22 10.98
C SER A 53 2.66 -12.98 11.61
N LEU A 54 1.94 -12.36 12.54
CA LEU A 54 2.38 -11.20 13.30
C LEU A 54 2.58 -11.61 14.76
N PHE A 55 3.79 -11.44 15.26
CA PHE A 55 4.15 -11.79 16.63
C PHE A 55 4.38 -10.52 17.45
N SER A 56 3.73 -10.46 18.61
CA SER A 56 3.92 -9.42 19.62
C SER A 56 4.10 -10.09 20.98
N GLY A 57 5.34 -10.18 21.44
CA GLY A 57 5.67 -10.95 22.65
C GLY A 57 5.31 -12.42 22.50
N GLU A 58 4.37 -12.90 23.31
CA GLU A 58 3.86 -14.30 23.30
C GLU A 58 2.60 -14.47 22.45
N GLN A 59 2.08 -13.38 21.86
CA GLN A 59 0.88 -13.39 21.04
C GLN A 59 1.24 -13.57 19.57
N GLU A 60 0.52 -14.47 18.88
CA GLU A 60 0.56 -14.63 17.43
C GLU A 60 -0.80 -14.27 16.83
N PHE A 61 -0.78 -13.46 15.78
CA PHE A 61 -1.95 -13.11 14.97
C PHE A 61 -1.73 -13.56 13.53
N GLN A 62 -2.70 -14.28 12.97
CA GLN A 62 -2.71 -14.61 11.54
C GLN A 62 -3.56 -13.60 10.78
N ILE A 63 -2.93 -13.00 9.78
CA ILE A 63 -3.55 -12.03 8.88
C ILE A 63 -3.47 -12.60 7.47
N PHE A 64 -4.58 -12.53 6.73
CA PHE A 64 -4.65 -12.94 5.34
C PHE A 64 -4.89 -11.71 4.47
N ASP A 65 -3.81 -11.11 4.00
CA ASP A 65 -3.84 -9.98 3.09
C ASP A 65 -2.70 -10.09 2.07
N ARG A 66 -3.09 -10.25 0.81
CA ARG A 66 -2.16 -10.47 -0.29
C ARG A 66 -1.40 -9.21 -0.69
N ASP A 67 -2.02 -8.05 -0.57
CA ASP A 67 -1.37 -6.77 -0.89
C ASP A 67 -0.35 -6.41 0.20
N LEU A 68 -0.75 -6.57 1.46
CA LEU A 68 0.13 -6.35 2.61
C LEU A 68 1.33 -7.32 2.58
N ALA A 69 1.10 -8.60 2.28
CA ALA A 69 2.17 -9.59 2.18
C ALA A 69 3.18 -9.21 1.09
N ALA A 70 2.71 -8.73 -0.06
CA ALA A 70 3.58 -8.27 -1.14
C ALA A 70 4.37 -7.00 -0.76
N LYS A 71 3.74 -6.04 -0.07
CA LYS A 71 4.40 -4.83 0.42
C LYS A 71 5.50 -5.15 1.44
N LEU A 72 5.20 -6.00 2.42
CA LEU A 72 6.15 -6.44 3.43
C LEU A 72 7.34 -7.16 2.80
N PHE A 73 7.09 -8.06 1.84
CA PHE A 73 8.13 -8.77 1.13
C PHE A 73 9.02 -7.87 0.27
N ASN A 74 8.45 -6.85 -0.38
CA ASN A 74 9.23 -5.88 -1.13
C ASN A 74 10.03 -4.94 -0.25
N ALA A 75 9.58 -4.64 0.97
CA ALA A 75 10.28 -3.76 1.89
C ALA A 75 11.57 -4.38 2.48
N ILE A 76 11.67 -5.71 2.48
CA ILE A 76 12.84 -6.46 2.98
C ILE A 76 13.82 -6.88 1.88
N LYS A 77 13.49 -6.64 0.61
CA LYS A 77 14.32 -6.99 -0.56
C LYS A 77 15.20 -5.80 -0.97
#